data_AF-G1TFW1-F1
#
_entry.id   AF-G1TFW1-F1
#
_cell.length_a   1.000
_cell.length_b   1.000
_cell.length_c   1.000
_cell.angle_alpha   90.00
_cell.angle_beta   90.00
_cell.angle_gamma   90.00
#
_symmetry.space_group_name_H-M   'P 1'
#
loop_
_entity.id
_entity.type
_entity.pdbx_description
1 polymer ?
#
loop_
_entity_poly.entity_id
_entity_poly.type
_entity_poly.pdbx_seq_one_letter_code
_entity_poly.pdbx_strand_id
1 'polypeptide(L)'
;IPESFQHLNTVVNVLVTSNQRVPADMIFLRTSEKNGSCFLRTDQLDGETDWKLRLPVAGTQRLPTAADLLQVRSYVYAEEPNIDIHHFVGTFTREDSDPPVSESLGIENTLWAGTVCTVVGVVLYTGRELRSVMNTSNPRSKVCAGSRVALVQWTESVGLTLVGRDQSSMQLRTPGDQILNFTILQLFPFTYESKRMGIIVRDESTGEITFYMKGADVVMAGIVQYNDWLDEECGNMAREGLRVLVVAKKCLAEEQYQDFEARYVQAKLSVHDRSLKVATVIESLEMEMELLCLTGVEDQLQADVRPTLETLRNAGIKVWMLTGDKLETATCTAKNAHLVTRNQDIHVFRLVSNRGEAHLELNAFRRKHDCALVISGDSLEVCLKYYEYEFMELACQCPAVVCCRCAPTQKAQIVRLLQERTGKLTCAVGDGGNDVSMIQESDCGVGVEGKEGKQASLAADFSITQFRHLGRLLMVHGRNSYKRSAALSQFVIHRSLCISTMQAVFSSVFYFASVPLYQGFLIIG
;
A
#
# COMPACT_ATOMS: atom_id res chain seq x y z
N ILE A 1 10.17 33.86 22.06
CA ILE A 1 9.89 33.06 20.85
C ILE A 1 11.17 33.12 20.01
N PRO A 2 11.87 32.00 19.72
CA PRO A 2 13.11 32.06 18.95
C PRO A 2 12.81 32.33 17.46
N GLU A 3 13.66 33.15 16.85
CA GLU A 3 13.55 33.77 15.51
C GLU A 3 13.81 32.81 14.33
N SER A 4 13.31 31.57 14.34
CA SER A 4 13.58 30.61 13.25
C SER A 4 12.36 30.17 12.43
N PHE A 5 11.22 30.87 12.51
CA PHE A 5 9.99 30.45 11.83
C PHE A 5 9.36 31.60 11.04
N GLN A 6 9.94 31.91 9.87
CA GLN A 6 9.31 32.75 8.87
C GLN A 6 9.29 32.04 7.51
N HIS A 7 8.23 31.26 7.28
CA HIS A 7 7.67 31.09 5.94
C HIS A 7 6.30 31.76 5.91
N LEU A 8 6.31 33.08 5.67
CA LEU A 8 5.12 33.81 5.22
C LEU A 8 4.82 33.39 3.77
N ASN A 9 4.08 32.30 3.61
CA ASN A 9 3.47 31.98 2.31
C ASN A 9 2.07 32.60 2.25
N THR A 10 1.85 33.40 1.21
CA THR A 10 0.61 34.08 0.86
C THR A 10 -0.59 33.14 0.91
N VAL A 11 -1.54 33.41 1.82
CA VAL A 11 -2.77 32.63 1.99
C VAL A 11 -3.71 32.90 0.82
N VAL A 12 -3.85 31.95 -0.11
CA VAL A 12 -4.82 32.02 -1.20
C VAL A 12 -6.05 31.21 -0.82
N ASN A 13 -7.18 31.90 -0.67
CA ASN A 13 -8.50 31.25 -0.57
C ASN A 13 -8.85 30.65 -1.93
N VAL A 14 -9.00 29.32 -2.01
CA VAL A 14 -9.36 28.63 -3.26
C VAL A 14 -10.76 28.07 -3.13
N LEU A 15 -11.64 28.49 -4.05
CA LEU A 15 -12.98 27.93 -4.19
C LEU A 15 -12.91 26.74 -5.15
N VAL A 16 -13.14 25.52 -4.64
CA VAL A 16 -13.25 24.32 -5.48
C VAL A 16 -14.72 24.07 -5.79
N THR A 17 -15.07 24.17 -7.08
CA THR A 17 -16.45 23.97 -7.54
C THR A 17 -16.79 22.49 -7.74
N SER A 18 -18.07 22.18 -7.97
CA SER A 18 -18.54 20.80 -7.93
C SER A 18 -17.82 19.86 -8.89
N ASN A 19 -17.42 18.69 -8.39
CA ASN A 19 -16.68 17.65 -9.14
C ASN A 19 -15.30 18.07 -9.67
N GLN A 20 -14.68 19.09 -9.08
CA GLN A 20 -13.29 19.43 -9.40
C GLN A 20 -12.30 18.76 -8.44
N ARG A 21 -11.09 18.54 -8.95
CA ARG A 21 -9.99 18.01 -8.14
C ARG A 21 -9.42 19.12 -7.27
N VAL A 22 -9.14 18.79 -6.02
CA VAL A 22 -8.42 19.68 -5.13
C VAL A 22 -7.00 19.89 -5.70
N PRO A 23 -6.58 21.14 -5.96
CA PRO A 23 -5.32 21.43 -6.67
C PRO A 23 -4.07 21.31 -5.79
N ALA A 24 -4.23 21.39 -4.47
CA ALA A 24 -3.15 21.42 -3.49
C ALA A 24 -3.63 20.83 -2.15
N ASP A 25 -2.74 20.65 -1.17
CA ASP A 25 -3.19 20.23 0.16
C ASP A 25 -3.80 21.44 0.87
N MET A 26 -5.03 21.29 1.36
CA MET A 26 -5.88 22.39 1.82
C MET A 26 -6.52 22.10 3.19
N ILE A 27 -6.79 23.15 3.97
CA ILE A 27 -7.72 23.09 5.11
C ILE A 27 -9.14 23.32 4.62
N PHE A 28 -10.04 22.45 5.07
CA PHE A 28 -11.46 22.52 4.80
C PHE A 28 -12.12 23.63 5.63
N LEU A 29 -12.56 24.71 4.99
CA LEU A 29 -13.19 25.83 5.68
C LEU A 29 -14.71 25.80 5.62
N ARG A 30 -15.29 25.40 4.47
CA ARG A 30 -16.73 25.40 4.31
C ARG A 30 -17.20 24.47 3.19
N THR A 31 -18.37 23.87 3.36
CA THR A 31 -19.10 23.17 2.29
C THR A 31 -20.46 23.80 2.02
N SER A 32 -20.94 23.63 0.79
CA SER A 32 -22.31 23.94 0.38
C SER A 32 -23.31 22.84 0.75
N GLU A 33 -22.84 21.67 1.20
CA GLU A 33 -23.70 20.58 1.64
C GLU A 33 -24.42 20.90 2.96
N LYS A 34 -25.71 20.53 3.03
CA LYS A 34 -26.58 20.80 4.19
C LYS A 34 -26.08 20.14 5.49
N ASN A 35 -25.34 19.03 5.37
CA ASN A 35 -24.85 18.27 6.51
C ASN A 35 -23.54 18.84 7.09
N GLY A 36 -22.93 19.83 6.44
CA GLY A 36 -21.68 20.45 6.94
C GLY A 36 -20.49 19.48 6.92
N SER A 37 -20.52 18.44 6.11
CA SER A 37 -19.45 17.45 5.96
C SER A 37 -19.10 17.25 4.50
N CYS A 38 -17.93 16.68 4.23
CA CYS A 38 -17.57 16.21 2.90
C CYS A 38 -16.99 14.82 2.99
N PHE A 39 -17.35 13.93 2.07
CA PHE A 39 -16.68 12.64 1.93
C PHE A 39 -15.64 12.74 0.83
N LEU A 40 -14.42 12.29 1.13
CA LEU A 40 -13.38 12.14 0.13
C LEU A 40 -12.92 10.70 0.07
N ARG A 41 -12.51 10.29 -1.12
CA ARG A 41 -11.88 9.00 -1.33
C ARG A 41 -10.39 9.22 -1.56
N THR A 42 -9.56 8.45 -0.88
CA THR A 42 -8.10 8.52 -1.00
C THR A 42 -7.53 7.41 -1.87
N ASP A 43 -8.36 6.77 -2.69
CA ASP A 43 -7.97 5.68 -3.60
C ASP A 43 -6.76 6.00 -4.49
N GLN A 44 -6.55 7.28 -4.79
CA GLN A 44 -5.39 7.74 -5.55
C GLN A 44 -4.11 7.92 -4.72
N LEU A 45 -4.23 8.15 -3.41
CA LEU A 45 -3.14 8.40 -2.46
C LEU A 45 -2.66 7.11 -1.77
N ASP A 46 -3.58 6.31 -1.26
CA ASP A 46 -3.29 5.11 -0.46
C ASP A 46 -3.98 3.83 -0.98
N GLY A 47 -4.76 3.93 -2.06
CA GLY A 47 -5.52 2.79 -2.58
C GLY A 47 -6.73 2.42 -1.71
N GLU A 48 -7.07 3.20 -0.69
CA GLU A 48 -8.26 2.95 0.11
C GLU A 48 -9.51 3.40 -0.67
N THR A 49 -10.41 2.45 -0.90
CA THR A 49 -11.70 2.71 -1.55
C THR A 49 -12.76 3.25 -0.60
N ASP A 50 -12.46 3.29 0.70
CA ASP A 50 -13.36 3.75 1.74
C ASP A 50 -13.57 5.27 1.64
N TRP A 51 -14.82 5.70 1.83
CA TRP A 51 -15.15 7.11 1.93
C TRP A 51 -14.74 7.64 3.30
N LYS A 52 -13.81 8.59 3.31
CA LYS A 52 -13.33 9.26 4.52
C LYS A 52 -14.10 10.55 4.72
N LEU A 53 -14.75 10.67 5.86
CA LEU A 53 -15.40 11.89 6.29
C LEU A 53 -14.35 12.97 6.58
N ARG A 54 -14.60 14.19 6.09
CA ARG A 54 -13.90 15.41 6.47
C ARG A 54 -14.91 16.44 6.97
N LEU A 55 -14.44 17.25 7.91
CA LEU A 55 -15.23 18.26 8.59
C LEU A 55 -14.60 19.64 8.40
N PRO A 56 -15.39 20.67 8.07
CA PRO A 56 -14.90 22.02 7.98
C PRO A 56 -14.56 22.55 9.38
N VAL A 57 -13.72 23.57 9.43
CA VAL A 57 -13.47 24.32 10.67
C VAL A 57 -14.81 24.87 11.21
N ALA A 58 -15.08 24.60 12.48
CA ALA A 58 -16.41 24.80 13.06
C ALA A 58 -16.78 26.30 13.12
N GLY A 59 -15.79 27.16 13.35
CA GLY A 59 -15.96 28.61 13.34
C GLY A 59 -16.31 29.21 11.97
N THR A 60 -15.87 28.58 10.87
CA THR A 60 -16.07 29.09 9.50
C THR A 60 -17.32 28.54 8.82
N GLN A 61 -17.72 27.30 9.15
CA GLN A 61 -18.96 26.71 8.65
C GLN A 61 -20.21 27.43 9.21
N ARG A 62 -20.13 28.02 10.41
CA ARG A 62 -21.22 28.76 11.06
C ARG A 62 -21.54 30.12 10.42
N LEU A 63 -20.72 30.61 9.49
CA LEU A 63 -20.96 31.88 8.82
C LEU A 63 -22.18 31.79 7.88
N PRO A 64 -22.97 32.85 7.70
CA PRO A 64 -24.18 32.80 6.87
C PRO A 64 -23.85 32.65 5.38
N THR A 65 -22.84 33.33 4.84
CA THR A 65 -22.47 33.22 3.42
C THR A 65 -20.99 32.91 3.19
N ALA A 66 -20.67 32.34 2.03
CA ALA A 66 -19.28 32.09 1.63
C ALA A 66 -18.50 33.39 1.38
N ALA A 67 -19.19 34.51 1.11
CA ALA A 67 -18.55 35.82 0.96
C ALA A 67 -18.01 36.36 2.30
N ASP A 68 -18.64 35.99 3.43
CA ASP A 68 -18.20 36.40 4.77
C ASP A 68 -16.84 35.79 5.12
N LEU A 69 -16.46 34.64 4.52
CA LEU A 69 -15.14 34.04 4.68
C LEU A 69 -14.00 34.96 4.19
N LEU A 70 -14.27 35.83 3.21
CA LEU A 70 -13.29 36.78 2.69
C LEU A 70 -13.02 37.94 3.64
N GLN A 71 -13.92 38.18 4.60
CA GLN A 71 -13.80 39.25 5.60
C GLN A 71 -13.15 38.76 6.89
N VAL A 72 -12.98 37.45 7.06
CA VAL A 72 -12.40 36.85 8.26
C VAL A 72 -10.90 37.07 8.30
N ARG A 73 -10.39 37.66 9.39
CA ARG A 73 -8.96 37.66 9.71
C ARG A 73 -8.63 36.43 10.53
N SER A 74 -7.91 35.50 9.91
CA SER A 74 -7.44 34.28 10.55
C SER A 74 -6.04 33.93 10.09
N TYR A 75 -5.28 33.25 10.94
CA TYR A 75 -4.04 32.59 10.57
C TYR A 75 -4.11 31.11 10.92
N VAL A 76 -3.41 30.31 10.11
CA VAL A 76 -3.31 28.86 10.32
C VAL A 76 -1.87 28.54 10.65
N TYR A 77 -1.67 27.90 11.79
CA TYR A 77 -0.41 27.26 12.13
C TYR A 77 -0.51 25.78 11.74
N ALA A 78 0.42 25.29 10.92
CA ALA A 78 0.49 23.90 10.51
C ALA A 78 1.92 23.38 10.72
N GLU A 79 2.05 22.07 10.97
CA GLU A 79 3.34 21.40 11.02
C GLU A 79 4.10 21.47 9.67
N GLU A 80 5.39 21.16 9.68
CA GLU A 80 6.15 21.02 8.42
C GLU A 80 5.58 19.88 7.54
N PRO A 81 5.72 19.96 6.20
CA PRO A 81 5.19 18.94 5.30
C PRO A 81 5.71 17.54 5.67
N ASN A 82 4.79 16.62 5.98
CA ASN A 82 5.10 15.25 6.38
C ASN A 82 4.48 14.26 5.38
N ILE A 83 5.19 13.16 5.11
CA ILE A 83 4.76 12.09 4.21
C ILE A 83 3.53 11.34 4.73
N ASP A 84 3.31 11.26 6.05
CA ASP A 84 2.21 10.48 6.62
C ASP A 84 0.83 11.10 6.37
N ILE A 85 0.06 10.58 5.41
CA ILE A 85 -1.29 11.04 5.04
C ILE A 85 -2.38 10.88 6.12
N HIS A 86 -2.12 10.16 7.22
CA HIS A 86 -3.09 9.95 8.30
C HIS A 86 -2.86 10.88 9.49
N HIS A 87 -1.73 11.58 9.52
CA HIS A 87 -1.36 12.49 10.58
C HIS A 87 -1.35 13.94 10.09
N PHE A 88 -2.08 14.81 10.78
CA PHE A 88 -1.98 16.25 10.59
C PHE A 88 -2.20 16.97 11.92
N VAL A 89 -1.29 17.90 12.25
CA VAL A 89 -1.41 18.79 13.40
C VAL A 89 -1.40 20.23 12.90
N GLY A 90 -2.43 20.99 13.27
CA GLY A 90 -2.46 22.43 13.09
C GLY A 90 -3.37 23.12 14.09
N THR A 91 -3.35 24.44 14.08
CA THR A 91 -4.22 25.31 14.85
C THR A 91 -4.75 26.41 13.94
N PHE A 92 -6.06 26.60 13.92
CA PHE A 92 -6.72 27.70 13.24
C PHE A 92 -7.07 28.77 14.28
N THR A 93 -6.58 29.99 14.10
CA THR A 93 -6.89 31.10 15.01
C THR A 93 -7.60 32.21 14.26
N ARG A 94 -8.77 32.61 14.76
CA ARG A 94 -9.55 33.74 14.26
C ARG A 94 -9.38 34.94 15.17
N GLU A 95 -8.98 36.07 14.58
CA GLU A 95 -8.73 37.34 15.29
C GLU A 95 -9.94 38.28 15.33
N ASP A 96 -11.02 37.99 14.59
CA ASP A 96 -12.18 38.89 14.52
C ASP A 96 -13.07 38.89 15.78
N SER A 97 -12.88 37.93 16.67
CA SER A 97 -13.64 37.77 17.91
C SER A 97 -12.76 38.13 19.10
N ASP A 98 -13.31 38.87 20.06
CA ASP A 98 -12.64 39.22 21.32
C ASP A 98 -13.32 38.45 22.47
N PRO A 99 -12.66 37.45 23.10
CA PRO A 99 -11.29 36.98 22.87
C PRO A 99 -11.11 36.15 21.57
N PRO A 100 -9.87 36.04 21.04
CA PRO A 100 -9.57 35.29 19.82
C PRO A 100 -9.93 33.81 19.97
N VAL A 101 -10.63 33.27 18.97
CA VAL A 101 -11.09 31.87 18.97
C VAL A 101 -10.04 31.03 18.27
N SER A 102 -9.45 30.10 19.02
CA SER A 102 -8.49 29.11 18.50
C SER A 102 -9.12 27.74 18.47
N GLU A 103 -9.09 27.07 17.32
CA GLU A 103 -9.58 25.71 17.11
C GLU A 103 -8.41 24.80 16.70
N SER A 104 -8.34 23.60 17.28
CA SER A 104 -7.35 22.61 16.87
C SER A 104 -7.76 21.96 15.55
N LEU A 105 -6.81 21.79 14.65
CA LEU A 105 -6.99 21.10 13.38
C LEU A 105 -6.43 19.69 13.46
N GLY A 106 -7.25 18.73 13.05
CA GLY A 106 -6.88 17.33 12.90
C GLY A 106 -6.84 16.90 11.44
N ILE A 107 -6.63 15.61 11.23
CA ILE A 107 -6.73 14.99 9.91
C ILE A 107 -8.12 15.23 9.31
N GLU A 108 -9.21 15.15 10.09
CA GLU A 108 -10.56 15.41 9.58
C GLU A 108 -10.76 16.77 8.90
N ASN A 109 -9.92 17.77 9.19
CA ASN A 109 -10.03 19.12 8.62
C ASN A 109 -9.17 19.31 7.36
N THR A 110 -8.42 18.31 6.91
CA THR A 110 -7.58 18.43 5.71
C THR A 110 -8.21 17.83 4.47
N LEU A 111 -7.81 18.36 3.32
CA LEU A 111 -8.17 17.92 1.98
C LEU A 111 -6.88 17.71 1.20
N TRP A 112 -6.72 16.52 0.64
CA TRP A 112 -5.50 16.14 -0.07
C TRP A 112 -5.59 16.45 -1.55
N ALA A 113 -4.49 16.89 -2.14
CA ALA A 113 -4.40 17.17 -3.57
C ALA A 113 -4.79 15.94 -4.41
N GLY A 114 -5.61 16.16 -5.45
CA GLY A 114 -6.11 15.13 -6.34
C GLY A 114 -7.42 14.46 -5.92
N THR A 115 -7.87 14.67 -4.67
CA THR A 115 -9.22 14.22 -4.24
C THR A 115 -10.31 15.03 -4.93
N VAL A 116 -11.49 14.44 -5.14
CA VAL A 116 -12.62 15.10 -5.82
C VAL A 116 -13.67 15.47 -4.78
N CYS A 117 -13.93 16.76 -4.62
CA CYS A 117 -14.94 17.25 -3.68
C CYS A 117 -15.40 18.68 -4.03
N THR A 118 -16.52 19.09 -3.44
CA THR A 118 -17.11 20.43 -3.63
C THR A 118 -16.96 21.24 -2.35
N VAL A 119 -15.89 22.02 -2.22
CA VAL A 119 -15.50 22.61 -0.93
C VAL A 119 -14.79 23.95 -1.10
N VAL A 120 -14.85 24.77 -0.07
CA VAL A 120 -14.03 25.98 0.10
C VAL A 120 -12.93 25.65 1.08
N GLY A 121 -11.68 25.97 0.72
CA GLY A 121 -10.56 25.75 1.61
C GLY A 121 -9.40 26.72 1.40
N VAL A 122 -8.45 26.66 2.33
CA VAL A 122 -7.20 27.42 2.29
C VAL A 122 -6.06 26.48 1.94
N VAL A 123 -5.24 26.89 0.97
CA VAL A 123 -4.05 26.13 0.57
C VAL A 123 -2.98 26.19 1.67
N LEU A 124 -2.46 25.03 2.04
CA LEU A 124 -1.35 24.86 2.97
C LEU A 124 -0.04 24.57 2.24
N TYR A 125 0.02 23.44 1.53
CA TYR A 125 1.24 22.95 0.89
C TYR A 125 1.06 22.92 -0.62
N THR A 126 2.12 23.21 -1.38
CA THR A 126 2.08 23.25 -2.85
C THR A 126 3.31 22.60 -3.47
N GLY A 127 3.19 22.18 -4.73
CA GLY A 127 4.32 21.65 -5.50
C GLY A 127 4.91 20.37 -4.90
N ARG A 128 6.20 20.40 -4.54
CA ARG A 128 6.95 19.24 -4.00
C ARG A 128 6.57 18.89 -2.57
N GLU A 129 5.91 19.80 -1.86
CA GLU A 129 5.45 19.62 -0.48
C GLU A 129 4.07 18.94 -0.41
N LEU A 130 3.45 18.66 -1.55
CA LEU A 130 2.19 17.94 -1.61
C LEU A 130 2.39 16.51 -1.12
N ARG A 131 1.50 16.04 -0.25
CA ARG A 131 1.55 14.67 0.27
C ARG A 131 1.36 13.63 -0.82
N SER A 132 0.60 13.92 -1.87
CA SER A 132 0.52 13.04 -3.05
C SER A 132 1.87 12.87 -3.74
N VAL A 133 2.65 13.95 -3.84
CA VAL A 133 3.98 13.97 -4.46
C VAL A 133 5.04 13.37 -3.53
N MET A 134 4.93 13.61 -2.22
CA MET A 134 5.80 12.97 -1.22
C MET A 134 5.52 11.46 -1.09
N ASN A 135 4.29 11.00 -1.34
CA ASN A 135 3.94 9.58 -1.33
C ASN A 135 4.12 8.88 -2.68
N THR A 136 4.32 9.59 -3.79
CA THR A 136 4.66 8.94 -5.08
C THR A 136 5.98 8.16 -5.04
N SER A 137 6.81 8.35 -4.01
CA SER A 137 8.06 7.60 -3.79
C SER A 137 7.93 6.42 -2.81
N ASN A 138 6.77 6.18 -2.17
CA ASN A 138 6.56 5.02 -1.28
C ASN A 138 5.09 4.75 -0.92
N PRO A 139 4.39 3.84 -1.63
CA PRO A 139 3.10 3.31 -1.16
C PRO A 139 3.29 2.17 -0.16
N ARG A 140 2.53 2.16 0.95
CA ARG A 140 2.67 1.23 2.10
C ARG A 140 1.77 -0.02 2.00
N SER A 141 2.25 -1.13 2.61
CA SER A 141 1.68 -2.49 2.54
C SER A 141 0.23 -2.61 3.05
N LYS A 142 -0.57 -3.37 2.27
CA LYS A 142 -2.04 -3.43 2.24
C LYS A 142 -2.59 -4.68 2.94
N VAL A 143 -2.99 -4.59 4.21
CA VAL A 143 -3.41 -5.79 4.96
C VAL A 143 -4.90 -5.80 5.36
N CYS A 144 -5.63 -4.67 5.30
CA CYS A 144 -6.88 -4.57 6.07
C CYS A 144 -8.21 -4.71 5.29
N ALA A 145 -8.31 -4.34 4.01
CA ALA A 145 -9.62 -4.20 3.34
C ALA A 145 -10.29 -5.53 2.95
N GLY A 146 -9.59 -6.44 2.24
CA GLY A 146 -10.18 -7.68 1.74
C GLY A 146 -10.70 -8.62 2.83
N SER A 147 -9.92 -8.80 3.90
CA SER A 147 -10.27 -9.69 5.02
C SER A 147 -11.50 -9.20 5.80
N ARG A 148 -11.72 -7.87 5.87
CA ARG A 148 -12.87 -7.27 6.56
C ARG A 148 -14.19 -7.61 5.86
N VAL A 149 -14.23 -7.50 4.54
CA VAL A 149 -15.44 -7.76 3.75
C VAL A 149 -15.82 -9.23 3.81
N ALA A 150 -14.84 -10.13 3.68
CA ALA A 150 -15.08 -11.58 3.77
C ALA A 150 -15.69 -11.99 5.12
N LEU A 151 -15.20 -11.43 6.22
CA LEU A 151 -15.73 -11.74 7.56
C LEU A 151 -17.18 -11.25 7.73
N VAL A 152 -17.53 -10.07 7.23
CA VAL A 152 -18.91 -9.54 7.33
C VAL A 152 -19.89 -10.35 6.45
N GLN A 153 -19.44 -10.77 5.26
CA GLN A 153 -20.23 -11.66 4.40
C GLN A 153 -20.45 -13.02 5.06
N TRP A 154 -19.42 -13.54 5.74
CA TRP A 154 -19.54 -14.78 6.49
C TRP A 154 -20.52 -14.64 7.66
N THR A 155 -20.46 -13.56 8.45
CA THR A 155 -21.42 -13.35 9.54
C THR A 155 -22.85 -13.28 9.04
N GLU A 156 -23.08 -12.66 7.87
CA GLU A 156 -24.39 -12.63 7.22
C GLU A 156 -24.87 -14.06 6.87
N SER A 157 -23.98 -14.93 6.37
CA SER A 157 -24.30 -16.33 6.07
C SER A 157 -24.67 -17.17 7.30
N VAL A 158 -24.19 -16.78 8.49
CA VAL A 158 -24.50 -17.41 9.78
C VAL A 158 -25.77 -16.81 10.41
N GLY A 159 -26.39 -15.82 9.76
CA GLY A 159 -27.62 -15.16 10.20
C GLY A 159 -27.40 -13.94 11.09
N LEU A 160 -26.16 -13.43 11.20
CA LEU A 160 -25.82 -12.18 11.87
C LEU A 160 -25.48 -11.10 10.83
N THR A 161 -26.48 -10.29 10.47
CA THR A 161 -26.35 -9.31 9.40
C THR A 161 -26.17 -7.90 9.95
N LEU A 162 -25.19 -7.17 9.45
CA LEU A 162 -25.05 -5.73 9.69
C LEU A 162 -26.09 -4.97 8.84
N VAL A 163 -27.12 -4.42 9.49
CA VAL A 163 -28.25 -3.75 8.80
C VAL A 163 -27.94 -2.29 8.50
N GLY A 164 -27.31 -1.60 9.46
CA GLY A 164 -27.03 -0.18 9.38
C GLY A 164 -25.87 0.20 10.29
N ARG A 165 -25.08 1.16 9.84
CA ARG A 165 -23.95 1.70 10.59
C ARG A 165 -23.75 3.17 10.26
N ASP A 166 -23.78 3.98 11.31
CA ASP A 166 -23.42 5.39 11.28
C ASP A 166 -22.11 5.61 12.07
N GLN A 167 -21.75 6.87 12.35
CA GLN A 167 -20.55 7.20 13.13
C GLN A 167 -20.69 6.82 14.61
N SER A 168 -21.90 6.94 15.15
CA SER A 168 -22.21 6.77 16.57
C SER A 168 -23.10 5.57 16.85
N SER A 169 -23.62 4.87 15.83
CA SER A 169 -24.55 3.75 16.03
C SER A 169 -24.31 2.62 15.03
N MET A 170 -24.67 1.41 15.45
CA MET A 170 -24.59 0.19 14.67
C MET A 170 -25.79 -0.71 15.00
N GLN A 171 -26.39 -1.29 13.97
CA GLN A 171 -27.54 -2.19 14.10
C GLN A 171 -27.22 -3.56 13.51
N LEU A 172 -27.36 -4.60 14.33
CA LEU A 172 -27.16 -5.99 13.94
C LEU A 172 -28.51 -6.73 13.98
N ARG A 173 -28.81 -7.52 12.95
CA ARG A 173 -29.94 -8.45 12.95
C ARG A 173 -29.45 -9.83 13.32
N THR A 174 -30.08 -10.43 14.33
CA THR A 174 -29.78 -11.81 14.77
C THR A 174 -30.52 -12.84 13.91
N PRO A 175 -30.16 -14.14 14.00
CA PRO A 175 -30.86 -15.20 13.27
C PRO A 175 -32.35 -15.31 13.64
N GLY A 176 -32.75 -14.79 14.80
CA GLY A 176 -34.14 -14.73 15.26
C GLY A 176 -34.91 -13.47 14.82
N ASP A 177 -34.37 -12.71 13.85
CA ASP A 177 -34.91 -11.45 13.35
C ASP A 177 -35.02 -10.33 14.40
N GLN A 178 -34.30 -10.45 15.51
CA GLN A 178 -34.19 -9.41 16.51
C GLN A 178 -33.11 -8.41 16.11
N ILE A 179 -33.41 -7.11 16.24
CA ILE A 179 -32.45 -6.04 15.98
C ILE A 179 -31.77 -5.66 17.31
N LEU A 180 -30.44 -5.79 17.33
CA LEU A 180 -29.57 -5.34 18.41
C LEU A 180 -28.99 -3.98 18.03
N ASN A 181 -29.19 -3.00 18.90
CA ASN A 181 -28.66 -1.65 18.73
C ASN A 181 -27.42 -1.46 19.60
N PHE A 182 -26.36 -0.95 18.97
CA PHE A 182 -25.11 -0.61 19.63
C PHE A 182 -24.79 0.86 19.38
N THR A 183 -24.40 1.57 20.43
CA THR A 183 -23.80 2.90 20.32
C THR A 183 -22.27 2.73 20.19
N ILE A 184 -21.68 3.32 19.15
CA ILE A 184 -20.22 3.36 18.96
C ILE A 184 -19.69 4.54 19.77
N LEU A 185 -18.90 4.25 20.80
CA LEU A 185 -18.31 5.25 21.70
C LEU A 185 -16.99 5.79 21.14
N GLN A 186 -16.09 4.89 20.73
CA GLN A 186 -14.81 5.25 20.13
C GLN A 186 -14.40 4.23 19.08
N LEU A 187 -13.64 4.70 18.09
CA LEU A 187 -13.09 3.86 17.03
C LEU A 187 -11.59 4.11 16.90
N PHE A 188 -10.83 3.02 16.93
CA PHE A 188 -9.38 3.02 16.74
C PHE A 188 -9.09 2.41 15.38
N PRO A 189 -8.85 3.25 14.35
CA PRO A 189 -8.64 2.76 13.00
C PRO A 189 -7.37 1.90 12.93
N PHE A 190 -7.36 0.99 11.96
CA PHE A 190 -6.16 0.20 11.68
C PHE A 190 -5.01 1.12 11.26
N THR A 191 -3.83 0.90 11.83
CA THR A 191 -2.59 1.50 11.32
C THR A 191 -1.57 0.41 11.04
N TYR A 192 -0.69 0.64 10.08
CA TYR A 192 0.35 -0.33 9.72
C TYR A 192 1.37 -0.55 10.85
N GLU A 193 1.61 0.49 11.65
CA GLU A 193 2.49 0.46 12.81
C GLU A 193 1.88 -0.39 13.92
N SER A 194 0.58 -0.24 14.20
CA SER A 194 -0.11 -0.99 15.25
C SER A 194 -0.50 -2.40 14.83
N LYS A 195 -0.74 -2.63 13.52
CA LYS A 195 -1.24 -3.89 12.92
C LYS A 195 -2.49 -4.44 13.60
N ARG A 196 -3.30 -3.55 14.18
CA ARG A 196 -4.53 -3.87 14.92
C ARG A 196 -5.55 -2.75 14.73
N MET A 197 -6.82 -3.07 14.95
CA MET A 197 -7.90 -2.10 15.00
C MET A 197 -8.84 -2.42 16.15
N GLY A 198 -9.41 -1.38 16.75
CA GLY A 198 -10.26 -1.49 17.91
C GLY A 198 -11.54 -0.67 17.78
N ILE A 199 -12.55 -1.06 18.54
CA ILE A 199 -13.82 -0.33 18.65
C ILE A 199 -14.38 -0.50 20.06
N ILE A 200 -14.82 0.59 20.66
CA ILE A 200 -15.57 0.57 21.92
C ILE A 200 -17.05 0.76 21.56
N VAL A 201 -17.86 -0.20 21.97
CA VAL A 201 -19.30 -0.19 21.76
C VAL A 201 -20.03 -0.32 23.09
N ARG A 202 -21.17 0.34 23.20
CA ARG A 202 -22.15 0.16 24.27
C ARG A 202 -23.37 -0.54 23.68
N ASP A 203 -23.75 -1.66 24.28
CA ASP A 203 -25.01 -2.32 23.96
C ASP A 203 -26.17 -1.55 24.60
N GLU A 204 -27.15 -1.13 23.80
CA GLU A 204 -28.31 -0.36 24.31
C GLU A 204 -29.27 -1.23 25.14
N SER A 205 -29.25 -2.55 24.94
CA SER A 205 -30.16 -3.46 25.64
C SER A 205 -29.66 -3.84 27.04
N THR A 206 -28.35 -4.04 27.18
CA THR A 206 -27.70 -4.45 28.44
C THR A 206 -27.02 -3.30 29.17
N GLY A 207 -26.69 -2.21 28.45
CA GLY A 207 -25.88 -1.10 28.97
C GLY A 207 -24.39 -1.43 29.08
N GLU A 208 -23.95 -2.62 28.67
CA GLU A 208 -22.56 -3.07 28.81
C GLU A 208 -21.64 -2.36 27.80
N ILE A 209 -20.51 -1.86 28.28
CA ILE A 209 -19.45 -1.30 27.43
C ILE A 209 -18.40 -2.36 27.19
N THR A 210 -18.19 -2.69 25.91
CA THR A 210 -17.17 -3.65 25.50
C THR A 210 -16.21 -3.01 24.51
N PHE A 211 -14.92 -3.15 24.80
CA PHE A 211 -13.86 -2.88 23.85
C PHE A 211 -13.54 -4.15 23.06
N TYR A 212 -13.75 -4.11 21.74
CA TYR A 212 -13.35 -5.17 20.83
C TYR A 212 -12.09 -4.77 20.08
N MET A 213 -11.20 -5.74 19.90
CA MET A 213 -9.99 -5.57 19.11
C MET A 213 -9.79 -6.76 18.17
N LYS A 214 -9.30 -6.46 16.97
CA LYS A 214 -8.72 -7.49 16.09
C LYS A 214 -7.38 -7.05 15.54
N GLY A 215 -6.46 -7.99 15.40
CA GLY A 215 -5.12 -7.70 14.90
C GLY A 215 -4.35 -8.95 14.49
N ALA A 216 -3.11 -8.72 14.07
CA ALA A 216 -2.17 -9.81 13.81
C ALA A 216 -1.83 -10.54 15.13
N ASP A 217 -1.83 -11.87 15.08
CA ASP A 217 -1.28 -12.80 16.09
C ASP A 217 -0.04 -12.30 16.84
N VAL A 218 1.02 -11.86 16.16
CA VAL A 218 2.28 -11.44 16.81
C VAL A 218 2.08 -10.24 17.73
N VAL A 219 1.16 -9.34 17.38
CA VAL A 219 0.85 -8.16 18.19
C VAL A 219 -0.15 -8.52 19.28
N MET A 220 -1.18 -9.28 18.91
CA MET A 220 -2.25 -9.66 19.83
C MET A 220 -1.76 -10.61 20.92
N ALA A 221 -0.77 -11.47 20.66
CA ALA A 221 -0.19 -12.39 21.64
C ALA A 221 0.40 -11.66 22.88
N GLY A 222 0.89 -10.43 22.71
CA GLY A 222 1.36 -9.60 23.83
C GLY A 222 0.26 -8.78 24.53
N ILE A 223 -0.94 -8.71 23.96
CA ILE A 223 -2.08 -7.90 24.44
C ILE A 223 -3.11 -8.77 25.15
N VAL A 224 -3.34 -9.98 24.65
CA VAL A 224 -4.29 -10.92 25.22
C VAL A 224 -3.72 -11.60 26.47
N GLN A 225 -4.61 -12.07 27.33
CA GLN A 225 -4.24 -12.93 28.45
C GLN A 225 -3.50 -14.18 27.93
N TYR A 226 -2.58 -14.68 28.74
CA TYR A 226 -1.76 -15.83 28.39
C TYR A 226 -2.63 -17.05 28.04
N ASN A 227 -2.38 -17.63 26.87
CA ASN A 227 -3.07 -18.80 26.36
C ASN A 227 -2.03 -19.76 25.74
N ASP A 228 -1.97 -21.00 26.23
CA ASP A 228 -0.95 -21.99 25.81
C ASP A 228 -1.05 -22.38 24.33
N TRP A 229 -2.26 -22.29 23.75
CA TRP A 229 -2.56 -22.82 22.41
C TRP A 229 -2.56 -21.77 21.30
N LEU A 230 -2.54 -20.46 21.65
CA LEU A 230 -2.73 -19.38 20.68
C LEU A 230 -1.69 -19.40 19.57
N ASP A 231 -0.41 -19.48 19.94
CA ASP A 231 0.70 -19.46 18.99
C ASP A 231 0.72 -20.73 18.12
N GLU A 232 0.39 -21.88 18.70
CA GLU A 232 0.35 -23.16 17.99
C GLU A 232 -0.77 -23.18 16.94
N GLU A 233 -1.99 -22.76 17.30
CA GLU A 233 -3.12 -22.73 16.38
C GLU A 233 -2.97 -21.65 15.31
N CYS A 234 -2.45 -20.47 15.65
CA CYS A 234 -2.09 -19.47 14.64
C CYS A 234 -1.08 -20.04 13.62
N GLY A 235 -0.11 -20.82 14.11
CA GLY A 235 0.86 -21.53 13.27
C GLY A 235 0.23 -22.63 12.42
N ASN A 236 -0.72 -23.40 12.94
CA ASN A 236 -1.48 -24.43 12.20
C ASN A 236 -2.26 -23.79 11.05
N MET A 237 -3.07 -22.78 11.34
CA MET A 237 -3.89 -22.09 10.33
C MET A 237 -3.04 -21.38 9.27
N ALA A 238 -1.92 -20.77 9.66
CA ALA A 238 -0.98 -20.16 8.72
C ALA A 238 -0.32 -21.21 7.80
N ARG A 239 -0.03 -22.42 8.32
CA ARG A 239 0.48 -23.55 7.51
C ARG A 239 -0.54 -24.07 6.51
N GLU A 240 -1.83 -23.97 6.81
CA GLU A 240 -2.92 -24.24 5.86
C GLU A 240 -3.08 -23.13 4.80
N GLY A 241 -2.35 -22.01 4.94
CA GLY A 241 -2.40 -20.89 4.00
C GLY A 241 -3.48 -19.86 4.33
N LEU A 242 -4.09 -19.95 5.50
CA LEU A 242 -5.07 -18.98 5.97
C LEU A 242 -4.36 -17.73 6.50
N ARG A 243 -4.91 -16.56 6.20
CA ARG A 243 -4.55 -15.32 6.86
C ARG A 243 -5.26 -15.26 8.21
N VAL A 244 -4.48 -15.40 9.28
CA VAL A 244 -4.99 -15.45 10.65
C VAL A 244 -5.13 -14.06 11.25
N LEU A 245 -6.29 -13.77 11.84
CA LEU A 245 -6.51 -12.61 12.69
C LEU A 245 -7.02 -13.09 14.06
N VAL A 246 -6.45 -12.50 15.11
CA VAL A 246 -6.87 -12.75 16.50
C VAL A 246 -7.90 -11.71 16.89
N VAL A 247 -9.00 -12.14 17.50
CA VAL A 247 -10.07 -11.28 18.00
C VAL A 247 -10.13 -11.41 19.52
N ALA A 248 -10.14 -10.27 20.20
CA ALA A 248 -10.20 -10.20 21.65
C ALA A 248 -11.21 -9.14 22.11
N LYS A 249 -11.68 -9.27 23.34
CA LYS A 249 -12.54 -8.26 23.99
C LYS A 249 -12.02 -7.87 25.37
N LYS A 250 -12.52 -6.74 25.87
CA LYS A 250 -12.36 -6.31 27.26
C LYS A 250 -13.62 -5.57 27.68
N CYS A 251 -14.28 -6.06 28.72
CA CYS A 251 -15.43 -5.39 29.30
C CYS A 251 -14.93 -4.21 30.15
N LEU A 252 -15.57 -3.05 30.02
CA LEU A 252 -15.22 -1.83 30.73
C LEU A 252 -16.37 -1.43 31.64
N ALA A 253 -16.06 -1.11 32.89
CA ALA A 253 -17.02 -0.43 33.75
C ALA A 253 -17.22 1.01 33.27
N GLU A 254 -18.40 1.59 33.54
CA GLU A 254 -18.72 2.97 33.15
C GLU A 254 -17.68 3.97 33.70
N GLU A 255 -17.24 3.79 34.94
CA GLU A 255 -16.20 4.61 35.57
C GLU A 255 -14.84 4.50 34.85
N GLN A 256 -14.46 3.29 34.42
CA GLN A 256 -13.22 3.05 33.69
C GLN A 256 -13.26 3.68 32.29
N TYR A 257 -14.42 3.62 31.63
CA TYR A 257 -14.62 4.27 30.34
C TYR A 257 -14.53 5.79 30.47
N GLN A 258 -15.18 6.39 31.48
CA GLN A 258 -15.14 7.83 31.71
C GLN A 258 -13.73 8.35 32.02
N ASP A 259 -12.96 7.62 32.84
CA ASP A 259 -11.55 7.96 33.11
C ASP A 259 -10.70 7.88 31.83
N PHE A 260 -10.88 6.81 31.04
CA PHE A 260 -10.21 6.66 29.75
C PHE A 260 -10.56 7.79 28.79
N GLU A 261 -11.85 8.12 28.65
CA GLU A 261 -12.34 9.16 27.76
C GLU A 261 -11.78 10.53 28.16
N ALA A 262 -11.75 10.86 29.46
CA ALA A 262 -11.15 12.09 29.95
C ALA A 262 -9.66 12.18 29.60
N ARG A 263 -8.88 11.12 29.84
CA ARG A 263 -7.46 11.06 29.48
C ARG A 263 -7.24 11.12 27.96
N TYR A 264 -8.10 10.48 27.19
CA TYR A 264 -8.02 10.42 25.74
C TYR A 264 -8.32 11.79 25.10
N VAL A 265 -9.36 12.48 25.58
CA VAL A 265 -9.68 13.86 25.17
C VAL A 265 -8.55 14.81 25.58
N GLN A 266 -8.03 14.70 26.79
CA GLN A 266 -6.89 15.51 27.24
C GLN A 266 -5.63 15.29 26.37
N ALA A 267 -5.35 14.04 26.00
CA ALA A 267 -4.24 13.71 25.11
C ALA A 267 -4.44 14.31 23.71
N LYS A 268 -5.67 14.24 23.15
CA LYS A 268 -6.02 14.87 21.86
C LYS A 268 -5.92 16.38 21.85
N LEU A 269 -6.25 17.03 22.97
CA LEU A 269 -6.17 18.49 23.14
C LEU A 269 -4.73 19.00 23.38
N SER A 270 -3.76 18.11 23.59
CA SER A 270 -2.37 18.51 23.85
C SER A 270 -1.67 19.06 22.61
N VAL A 271 -0.99 20.21 22.76
CA VAL A 271 -0.23 20.86 21.68
C VAL A 271 1.15 20.23 21.47
N HIS A 272 1.72 19.61 22.51
CA HIS A 272 3.03 18.96 22.48
C HIS A 272 2.91 17.44 22.61
N ASP A 273 3.61 16.69 21.76
CA ASP A 273 3.67 15.21 21.75
C ASP A 273 2.31 14.50 21.74
N ARG A 274 1.35 15.08 21.00
CA ARG A 274 -0.03 14.56 20.90
C ARG A 274 -0.08 13.10 20.50
N SER A 275 0.64 12.72 19.45
CA SER A 275 0.67 11.35 18.91
C SER A 275 1.13 10.34 19.96
N LEU A 276 2.20 10.65 20.69
CA LEU A 276 2.79 9.79 21.70
C LEU A 276 1.86 9.65 22.92
N LYS A 277 1.28 10.76 23.40
CA LYS A 277 0.28 10.74 24.50
C LYS A 277 -0.96 9.93 24.14
N VAL A 278 -1.47 10.10 22.91
CA VAL A 278 -2.63 9.33 22.43
C VAL A 278 -2.30 7.84 22.36
N ALA A 279 -1.11 7.48 21.86
CA ALA A 279 -0.65 6.09 21.82
C ALA A 279 -0.57 5.48 23.24
N THR A 280 0.02 6.19 24.21
CA THR A 280 0.13 5.70 25.60
C THR A 280 -1.24 5.51 26.26
N VAL A 281 -2.20 6.39 25.99
CA VAL A 281 -3.56 6.24 26.51
C VAL A 281 -4.24 5.02 25.88
N ILE A 282 -4.08 4.81 24.58
CA ILE A 282 -4.61 3.62 23.89
C ILE A 282 -3.96 2.34 24.45
N GLU A 283 -2.64 2.30 24.61
CA GLU A 283 -1.92 1.16 25.18
C GLU A 283 -2.43 0.79 26.58
N SER A 284 -2.85 1.78 27.39
CA SER A 284 -3.44 1.50 28.72
C SER A 284 -4.76 0.69 28.65
N LEU A 285 -5.48 0.78 27.53
CA LEU A 285 -6.68 -0.01 27.27
C LEU A 285 -6.33 -1.43 26.81
N GLU A 286 -5.25 -1.55 26.03
CA GLU A 286 -4.74 -2.75 25.33
C GLU A 286 -3.90 -3.68 26.22
N MET A 287 -4.34 -3.90 27.46
CA MET A 287 -3.68 -4.81 28.40
C MET A 287 -4.66 -5.85 28.91
N GLU A 288 -4.21 -7.11 28.98
CA GLU A 288 -4.94 -8.26 29.55
C GLU A 288 -6.31 -8.51 28.90
N MET A 289 -6.40 -8.38 27.58
CA MET A 289 -7.66 -8.64 26.86
C MET A 289 -8.03 -10.12 26.86
N GLU A 290 -9.33 -10.41 26.94
CA GLU A 290 -9.88 -11.77 26.83
C GLU A 290 -9.86 -12.21 25.36
N LEU A 291 -9.16 -13.30 25.07
CA LEU A 291 -9.15 -13.92 23.75
C LEU A 291 -10.53 -14.52 23.44
N LEU A 292 -11.15 -14.10 22.33
CA LEU A 292 -12.45 -14.63 21.91
C LEU A 292 -12.30 -15.76 20.90
N CYS A 293 -11.62 -15.49 19.79
CA CYS A 293 -11.48 -16.44 18.69
C CYS A 293 -10.34 -16.09 17.75
N LEU A 294 -10.01 -17.07 16.91
CA LEU A 294 -9.17 -16.91 15.73
C LEU A 294 -10.05 -16.93 14.50
N THR A 295 -9.69 -16.10 13.52
CA THR A 295 -10.34 -16.10 12.21
C THR A 295 -9.28 -16.37 11.15
N GLY A 296 -9.59 -17.27 10.22
CA GLY A 296 -8.73 -17.60 9.09
C GLY A 296 -9.42 -17.24 7.78
N VAL A 297 -8.82 -16.35 7.01
CA VAL A 297 -9.32 -15.99 5.68
C VAL A 297 -8.40 -16.60 4.63
N GLU A 298 -8.93 -17.48 3.79
CA GLU A 298 -8.18 -18.05 2.67
C GLU A 298 -7.99 -16.99 1.58
N ASP A 299 -6.74 -16.80 1.14
CA ASP A 299 -6.43 -15.99 -0.04
C ASP A 299 -6.39 -16.89 -1.28
N GLN A 300 -7.51 -16.92 -2.01
CA GLN A 300 -7.62 -17.77 -3.20
C GLN A 300 -6.82 -17.20 -4.37
N LEU A 301 -6.05 -18.07 -5.00
CA LEU A 301 -5.33 -17.74 -6.23
C LEU A 301 -6.32 -17.38 -7.36
N GLN A 302 -5.93 -16.45 -8.22
CA GLN A 302 -6.68 -16.16 -9.44
C GLN A 302 -6.78 -17.41 -10.34
N ALA A 303 -7.80 -17.41 -11.20
CA ALA A 303 -7.99 -18.46 -12.20
C ALA A 303 -6.72 -18.64 -13.06
N ASP A 304 -6.36 -19.90 -13.31
CA ASP A 304 -5.27 -20.31 -14.19
C ASP A 304 -3.87 -19.77 -13.83
N VAL A 305 -3.61 -19.41 -12.56
CA VAL A 305 -2.26 -19.05 -12.11
C VAL A 305 -1.29 -20.22 -12.25
N ARG A 306 -1.69 -21.44 -11.85
CA ARG A 306 -0.82 -22.63 -11.90
C ARG A 306 -0.39 -22.98 -13.34
N PRO A 307 -1.31 -23.15 -14.32
CA PRO A 307 -0.92 -23.42 -15.71
C PRO A 307 -0.07 -22.31 -16.33
N THR A 308 -0.31 -21.06 -15.93
CA THR A 308 0.46 -19.91 -16.41
C THR A 308 1.91 -19.99 -15.92
N LEU A 309 2.13 -20.23 -14.62
CA LEU A 309 3.47 -20.38 -14.05
C LEU A 309 4.21 -21.60 -14.64
N GLU A 310 3.51 -22.71 -14.84
CA GLU A 310 4.08 -23.89 -15.52
C GLU A 310 4.53 -23.56 -16.95
N THR A 311 3.72 -22.82 -17.70
CA THR A 311 4.07 -22.38 -19.07
C THR A 311 5.31 -21.48 -19.07
N LEU A 312 5.40 -20.52 -18.14
CA LEU A 312 6.56 -19.63 -18.00
C LEU A 312 7.83 -20.43 -17.64
N ARG A 313 7.72 -21.38 -16.72
CA ARG A 313 8.85 -22.26 -16.34
C ARG A 313 9.30 -23.13 -17.52
N ASN A 314 8.36 -23.72 -18.26
CA ASN A 314 8.67 -24.53 -19.44
C ASN A 314 9.31 -23.69 -20.57
N ALA A 315 9.05 -22.38 -20.60
CA ALA A 315 9.71 -21.45 -21.51
C ALA A 315 11.12 -21.02 -21.03
N GLY A 316 11.59 -21.52 -19.88
CA GLY A 316 12.89 -21.18 -19.30
C GLY A 316 12.91 -19.85 -18.54
N ILE A 317 11.75 -19.27 -18.22
CA ILE A 317 11.65 -18.05 -17.41
C ILE A 317 11.73 -18.44 -15.93
N LYS A 318 12.70 -17.88 -15.21
CA LYS A 318 12.79 -18.02 -13.75
C LYS A 318 11.84 -17.02 -13.08
N VAL A 319 11.00 -17.51 -12.18
CA VAL A 319 9.99 -16.69 -11.50
C VAL A 319 10.41 -16.50 -10.04
N TRP A 320 10.41 -15.24 -9.60
CA TRP A 320 10.67 -14.84 -8.22
C TRP A 320 9.40 -14.23 -7.66
N MET A 321 9.01 -14.62 -6.44
CA MET A 321 7.84 -14.09 -5.75
C MET A 321 8.30 -13.13 -4.66
N LEU A 322 7.92 -11.86 -4.76
CA LEU A 322 8.26 -10.82 -3.78
C LEU A 322 6.98 -10.36 -3.07
N THR A 323 6.79 -10.73 -1.80
CA THR A 323 5.56 -10.43 -1.05
C THR A 323 5.84 -9.70 0.26
N GLY A 324 4.87 -8.89 0.69
CA GLY A 324 4.83 -8.29 2.02
C GLY A 324 4.28 -9.23 3.11
N ASP A 325 3.76 -10.40 2.71
CA ASP A 325 3.19 -11.38 3.62
C ASP A 325 4.25 -12.08 4.48
N LYS A 326 3.78 -12.74 5.54
CA LYS A 326 4.61 -13.56 6.42
C LYS A 326 5.20 -14.76 5.69
N LEU A 327 6.26 -15.32 6.28
CA LEU A 327 6.99 -16.46 5.74
C LEU A 327 6.10 -17.69 5.52
N GLU A 328 5.25 -18.01 6.49
CA GLU A 328 4.37 -19.18 6.47
C GLU A 328 3.35 -19.07 5.34
N THR A 329 2.64 -17.93 5.26
CA THR A 329 1.66 -17.64 4.23
C THR A 329 2.30 -17.59 2.84
N ALA A 330 3.44 -16.90 2.70
CA ALA A 330 4.16 -16.83 1.43
C ALA A 330 4.60 -18.21 0.93
N THR A 331 5.10 -19.05 1.84
CA THR A 331 5.49 -20.43 1.53
C THR A 331 4.29 -21.27 1.11
N CYS A 332 3.15 -21.11 1.78
CA CYS A 332 1.92 -21.80 1.42
C CYS A 332 1.41 -21.35 0.05
N THR A 333 1.35 -20.04 -0.21
CA THR A 333 0.96 -19.48 -1.51
C THR A 333 1.88 -19.97 -2.63
N ALA A 334 3.20 -20.00 -2.41
CA ALA A 334 4.15 -20.53 -3.38
C ALA A 334 3.94 -22.03 -3.69
N LYS A 335 3.63 -22.85 -2.67
CA LYS A 335 3.27 -24.27 -2.84
C LYS A 335 1.94 -24.42 -3.59
N ASN A 336 0.93 -23.66 -3.20
CA ASN A 336 -0.41 -23.68 -3.80
C ASN A 336 -0.41 -23.17 -5.24
N ALA A 337 0.48 -22.24 -5.59
CA ALA A 337 0.67 -21.73 -6.94
C ALA A 337 1.50 -22.66 -7.83
N HIS A 338 2.07 -23.75 -7.27
CA HIS A 338 3.04 -24.62 -7.94
C HIS A 338 4.26 -23.87 -8.50
N LEU A 339 4.62 -22.76 -7.84
CA LEU A 339 5.91 -22.09 -8.08
C LEU A 339 7.06 -23.03 -7.70
N VAL A 340 6.87 -23.78 -6.61
CA VAL A 340 7.73 -24.90 -6.21
C VAL A 340 6.99 -26.20 -6.52
N THR A 341 7.68 -27.19 -7.10
CA THR A 341 7.08 -28.50 -7.36
C THR A 341 6.90 -29.29 -6.06
N ARG A 342 5.94 -30.23 -6.02
CA ARG A 342 5.62 -30.99 -4.80
C ARG A 342 6.78 -31.81 -4.24
N ASN A 343 7.71 -32.24 -5.10
CA ASN A 343 8.83 -33.11 -4.73
C ASN A 343 10.13 -32.34 -4.51
N GLN A 344 10.08 -31.01 -4.58
CA GLN A 344 11.26 -30.17 -4.53
C GLN A 344 11.43 -29.59 -3.13
N ASP A 345 12.67 -29.66 -2.64
CA ASP A 345 13.01 -29.15 -1.33
C ASP A 345 12.91 -27.63 -1.28
N ILE A 346 12.35 -27.12 -0.18
CA ILE A 346 12.31 -25.69 0.12
C ILE A 346 13.34 -25.42 1.21
N HIS A 347 14.32 -24.59 0.92
CA HIS A 347 15.21 -24.06 1.92
C HIS A 347 14.67 -22.74 2.45
N VAL A 348 14.17 -22.79 3.68
CA VAL A 348 13.86 -21.59 4.45
C VAL A 348 15.16 -21.04 5.04
N PHE A 349 15.54 -19.85 4.61
CA PHE A 349 16.69 -19.11 5.11
C PHE A 349 16.39 -18.65 6.53
N ARG A 350 17.27 -18.97 7.49
CA ARG A 350 17.04 -18.61 8.89
C ARG A 350 17.12 -17.10 9.08
N LEU A 351 16.44 -16.60 10.12
CA LEU A 351 16.53 -15.19 10.49
C LEU A 351 17.96 -14.88 10.93
N VAL A 352 18.61 -13.93 10.25
CA VAL A 352 19.95 -13.45 10.56
C VAL A 352 19.94 -11.96 10.84
N SER A 353 20.69 -11.56 11.87
CA SER A 353 20.82 -10.14 12.27
C SER A 353 22.25 -9.64 12.06
N ASN A 354 23.23 -10.55 12.09
CA ASN A 354 24.65 -10.20 12.09
C ASN A 354 25.40 -10.82 10.89
N ARG A 355 26.52 -10.19 10.52
CA ARG A 355 27.41 -10.67 9.44
C ARG A 355 27.85 -12.13 9.63
N GLY A 356 28.20 -12.53 10.85
CA GLY A 356 28.67 -13.89 11.14
C GLY A 356 27.59 -14.96 10.92
N GLU A 357 26.36 -14.68 11.35
CA GLU A 357 25.20 -15.56 11.16
C GLU A 357 24.87 -15.71 9.68
N ALA A 358 24.84 -14.58 8.95
CA ALA A 358 24.61 -14.56 7.51
C ALA A 358 25.65 -15.43 6.77
N HIS A 359 26.93 -15.37 7.17
CA HIS A 359 27.98 -16.19 6.56
C HIS A 359 27.79 -17.70 6.81
N LEU A 360 27.42 -18.08 8.04
CA LEU A 360 27.18 -19.48 8.38
C LEU A 360 25.98 -20.06 7.62
N GLU A 361 24.89 -19.31 7.54
CA GLU A 361 23.69 -19.72 6.80
C GLU A 361 23.92 -19.74 5.28
N LEU A 362 24.65 -18.77 4.73
CA LEU A 362 25.08 -18.81 3.32
C LEU A 362 25.90 -20.07 3.02
N ASN A 363 26.85 -20.42 3.88
CA ASN A 363 27.65 -21.64 3.69
C ASN A 363 26.82 -22.92 3.82
N ALA A 364 25.81 -22.94 4.70
CA ALA A 364 24.86 -24.05 4.78
C ALA A 364 24.03 -24.16 3.51
N PHE A 365 23.58 -23.03 2.98
CA PHE A 365 22.78 -22.95 1.76
C PHE A 365 23.57 -23.39 0.51
N ARG A 366 24.86 -23.03 0.41
CA ARG A 366 25.75 -23.45 -0.69
C ARG A 366 25.80 -24.96 -0.92
N ARG A 367 25.56 -25.75 0.12
CA ARG A 367 25.60 -27.23 0.06
C ARG A 367 24.30 -27.82 -0.49
N LYS A 368 23.25 -27.03 -0.65
CA LYS A 368 21.97 -27.49 -1.17
C LYS A 368 21.89 -27.25 -2.67
N HIS A 369 21.44 -28.27 -3.40
CA HIS A 369 21.19 -28.20 -4.83
C HIS A 369 19.71 -28.38 -5.11
N ASP A 370 19.23 -27.78 -6.20
CA ASP A 370 17.85 -27.89 -6.70
C ASP A 370 16.75 -27.56 -5.69
N CYS A 371 17.03 -26.65 -4.76
CA CYS A 371 16.06 -26.22 -3.75
C CYS A 371 15.51 -24.83 -4.05
N ALA A 372 14.23 -24.60 -3.74
CA ALA A 372 13.65 -23.27 -3.77
C ALA A 372 14.05 -22.49 -2.51
N LEU A 373 14.37 -21.21 -2.66
CA LEU A 373 14.79 -20.35 -1.53
C LEU A 373 13.60 -19.56 -1.00
N VAL A 374 13.41 -19.55 0.32
CA VAL A 374 12.49 -18.63 1.02
C VAL A 374 13.30 -17.77 1.98
N ILE A 375 13.23 -16.44 1.87
CA ILE A 375 13.99 -15.51 2.72
C ILE A 375 13.14 -14.32 3.17
N SER A 376 13.31 -13.90 4.42
CA SER A 376 12.66 -12.68 4.97
C SER A 376 13.40 -11.42 4.54
N GLY A 377 12.67 -10.31 4.36
CA GLY A 377 13.23 -8.99 4.02
C GLY A 377 14.35 -8.54 4.97
N ASP A 378 14.20 -8.77 6.27
CA ASP A 378 15.21 -8.40 7.28
C ASP A 378 16.55 -9.14 7.03
N SER A 379 16.48 -10.45 6.77
CA SER A 379 17.65 -11.28 6.49
C SER A 379 18.25 -10.99 5.13
N LEU A 380 17.40 -10.72 4.15
CA LEU A 380 17.83 -10.30 2.81
C LEU A 380 18.65 -9.01 2.90
N GLU A 381 18.23 -8.03 3.69
CA GLU A 381 18.96 -6.76 3.84
C GLU A 381 20.38 -6.98 4.42
N VAL A 382 20.52 -7.84 5.42
CA VAL A 382 21.83 -8.20 5.99
C VAL A 382 22.69 -8.91 4.94
N CYS A 383 22.12 -9.84 4.17
CA CYS A 383 22.82 -10.55 3.10
C CYS A 383 23.28 -9.59 1.99
N LEU A 384 22.41 -8.68 1.53
CA LEU A 384 22.73 -7.70 0.51
C LEU A 384 23.78 -6.69 1.02
N LYS A 385 23.78 -6.34 2.30
CA LYS A 385 24.75 -5.39 2.87
C LYS A 385 26.17 -5.94 2.94
N TYR A 386 26.34 -7.22 3.31
CA TYR A 386 27.66 -7.79 3.61
C TYR A 386 28.16 -8.83 2.61
N TYR A 387 27.26 -9.53 1.91
CA TYR A 387 27.54 -10.68 1.05
C TYR A 387 26.74 -10.63 -0.27
N GLU A 388 26.52 -9.42 -0.80
CA GLU A 388 25.65 -9.20 -1.98
C GLU A 388 25.97 -10.13 -3.15
N TYR A 389 27.25 -10.20 -3.52
CA TYR A 389 27.70 -10.98 -4.68
C TYR A 389 27.46 -12.48 -4.48
N GLU A 390 27.91 -13.03 -3.35
CA GLU A 390 27.78 -14.46 -3.04
C GLU A 390 26.30 -14.87 -2.92
N PHE A 391 25.48 -14.04 -2.27
CA PHE A 391 24.06 -14.31 -2.12
C PHE A 391 23.33 -14.31 -3.46
N MET A 392 23.56 -13.29 -4.29
CA MET A 392 22.89 -13.17 -5.59
C MET A 392 23.29 -14.30 -6.53
N GLU A 393 24.55 -14.74 -6.51
CA GLU A 393 25.00 -15.90 -7.29
C GLU A 393 24.21 -17.17 -6.93
N LEU A 394 24.06 -17.45 -5.64
CA LEU A 394 23.31 -18.63 -5.14
C LEU A 394 21.81 -18.52 -5.40
N ALA A 395 21.22 -17.37 -5.12
CA ALA A 395 19.80 -17.13 -5.34
C ALA A 395 19.45 -17.24 -6.84
N CYS A 396 20.32 -16.75 -7.73
CA CYS A 396 20.12 -16.88 -9.18
C CYS A 396 20.24 -18.32 -9.69
N GLN A 397 20.94 -19.21 -8.99
CA GLN A 397 21.00 -20.63 -9.33
C GLN A 397 19.69 -21.35 -8.97
N CYS A 398 18.97 -20.86 -7.98
CA CYS A 398 17.71 -21.45 -7.57
C CYS A 398 16.68 -21.48 -8.72
N PRO A 399 15.85 -22.52 -8.78
CA PRO A 399 14.75 -22.62 -9.73
C PRO A 399 13.60 -21.64 -9.40
N ALA A 400 13.36 -21.37 -8.12
CA ALA A 400 12.40 -20.38 -7.65
C ALA A 400 12.91 -19.74 -6.35
N VAL A 401 12.57 -18.46 -6.16
CA VAL A 401 12.90 -17.69 -4.95
C VAL A 401 11.64 -16.97 -4.47
N VAL A 402 11.41 -17.02 -3.16
CA VAL A 402 10.31 -16.34 -2.47
C VAL A 402 10.92 -15.41 -1.43
N CYS A 403 10.72 -14.11 -1.59
CA CYS A 403 11.09 -13.12 -0.59
C CYS A 403 9.82 -12.67 0.13
N CYS A 404 9.79 -12.83 1.46
CA CYS A 404 8.66 -12.47 2.31
C CYS A 404 8.97 -11.23 3.15
N ARG A 405 7.92 -10.54 3.64
CA ARG A 405 8.03 -9.27 4.38
C ARG A 405 8.87 -8.18 3.68
N CYS A 406 8.86 -8.14 2.34
CA CYS A 406 9.66 -7.16 1.60
C CYS A 406 9.03 -5.76 1.64
N ALA A 407 9.85 -4.74 1.91
CA ALA A 407 9.48 -3.35 1.69
C ALA A 407 9.42 -3.02 0.18
N PRO A 408 8.61 -2.02 -0.25
CA PRO A 408 8.55 -1.59 -1.65
C PRO A 408 9.91 -1.19 -2.25
N THR A 409 10.76 -0.54 -1.47
CA THR A 409 12.13 -0.17 -1.85
C THR A 409 13.03 -1.39 -2.04
N GLN A 410 12.91 -2.39 -1.15
CA GLN A 410 13.66 -3.64 -1.25
C GLN A 410 13.26 -4.42 -2.52
N LYS A 411 11.98 -4.42 -2.90
CA LYS A 411 11.53 -5.07 -4.15
C LYS A 411 12.22 -4.48 -5.39
N ALA A 412 12.29 -3.16 -5.49
CA ALA A 412 12.98 -2.48 -6.59
C ALA A 412 14.49 -2.78 -6.57
N GLN A 413 15.12 -2.75 -5.39
CA GLN A 413 16.54 -3.10 -5.24
C GLN A 413 16.85 -4.51 -5.75
N ILE A 414 15.99 -5.50 -5.48
CA ILE A 414 16.17 -6.88 -5.98
C ILE A 414 16.13 -6.90 -7.51
N VAL A 415 15.18 -6.21 -8.14
CA VAL A 415 15.08 -6.15 -9.62
C VAL A 415 16.34 -5.57 -10.24
N ARG A 416 16.81 -4.45 -9.69
CA ARG A 416 18.05 -3.80 -10.15
C ARG A 416 19.26 -4.73 -10.02
N LEU A 417 19.41 -5.40 -8.88
CA LEU A 417 20.51 -6.34 -8.66
C LEU A 417 20.44 -7.53 -9.62
N LEU A 418 19.24 -8.03 -9.95
CA LEU A 418 19.06 -9.08 -10.94
C LEU A 418 19.52 -8.62 -12.33
N GLN A 419 19.16 -7.40 -12.75
CA GLN A 419 19.60 -6.83 -14.03
C GLN A 419 21.13 -6.70 -14.08
N GLU A 420 21.73 -6.06 -13.07
CA GLU A 420 23.17 -5.79 -13.03
C GLU A 420 24.01 -7.07 -12.94
N ARG A 421 23.56 -8.09 -12.20
CA ARG A 421 24.36 -9.30 -11.95
C ARG A 421 24.15 -10.38 -13.00
N THR A 422 22.94 -10.52 -13.54
CA THR A 422 22.67 -11.57 -14.54
C THR A 422 22.82 -11.08 -15.97
N GLY A 423 22.73 -9.77 -16.21
CA GLY A 423 22.66 -9.20 -17.56
C GLY A 423 21.43 -9.64 -18.36
N LYS A 424 20.43 -10.23 -17.69
CA LYS A 424 19.18 -10.68 -18.30
C LYS A 424 18.11 -9.60 -18.17
N LEU A 425 17.16 -9.64 -19.10
CA LEU A 425 15.96 -8.83 -19.04
C LEU A 425 15.08 -9.30 -17.88
N THR A 426 14.56 -8.35 -17.12
CA THR A 426 13.64 -8.58 -16.02
C THR A 426 12.24 -8.11 -16.41
N CYS A 427 11.23 -8.78 -15.86
CA CYS A 427 9.83 -8.39 -16.00
C CYS A 427 9.19 -8.42 -14.62
N ALA A 428 8.63 -7.30 -14.19
CA ALA A 428 7.95 -7.17 -12.92
C ALA A 428 6.44 -7.12 -13.12
N VAL A 429 5.72 -7.89 -12.29
CA VAL A 429 4.25 -7.97 -12.35
C VAL A 429 3.70 -7.63 -10.98
N GLY A 430 2.73 -6.72 -10.92
CA GLY A 430 2.10 -6.31 -9.66
C GLY A 430 0.73 -5.69 -9.86
N ASP A 431 -0.07 -5.63 -8.81
CA ASP A 431 -1.45 -5.15 -8.82
C ASP A 431 -1.67 -3.91 -7.93
N GLY A 432 -0.77 -3.66 -6.99
CA GLY A 432 -0.89 -2.58 -6.00
C GLY A 432 0.18 -1.49 -6.12
N GLY A 433 -0.05 -0.39 -5.40
CA GLY A 433 0.94 0.69 -5.26
C GLY A 433 2.30 0.19 -4.75
N ASN A 434 2.33 -0.85 -3.90
CA ASN A 434 3.56 -1.42 -3.35
C ASN A 434 4.52 -2.00 -4.40
N ASP A 435 4.01 -2.28 -5.58
CA ASP A 435 4.76 -2.89 -6.68
C ASP A 435 5.19 -1.85 -7.72
N VAL A 436 4.74 -0.60 -7.61
CA VAL A 436 5.03 0.46 -8.59
C VAL A 436 6.54 0.68 -8.73
N SER A 437 7.27 0.74 -7.61
CA SER A 437 8.73 0.88 -7.63
C SER A 437 9.43 -0.28 -8.34
N MET A 438 8.97 -1.51 -8.09
CA MET A 438 9.49 -2.73 -8.72
C MET A 438 9.17 -2.78 -10.22
N ILE A 439 7.95 -2.37 -10.60
CA ILE A 439 7.46 -2.31 -11.98
C ILE A 439 8.30 -1.32 -12.79
N GLN A 440 8.53 -0.12 -12.26
CA GLN A 440 9.28 0.94 -12.93
C GLN A 440 10.78 0.63 -13.06
N GLU A 441 11.36 -0.12 -12.12
CA GLU A 441 12.78 -0.50 -12.17
C GLU A 441 13.03 -1.62 -13.21
N SER A 442 12.02 -2.42 -13.54
CA SER A 442 12.16 -3.56 -14.46
C SER A 442 12.22 -3.13 -15.93
N ASP A 443 12.80 -3.98 -16.80
CA ASP A 443 12.85 -3.72 -18.24
C ASP A 443 11.46 -3.81 -18.92
N CYS A 444 10.51 -4.48 -18.28
CA CYS A 444 9.14 -4.63 -18.74
C CYS A 444 8.20 -4.73 -17.54
N GLY A 445 7.48 -3.64 -17.28
CA GLY A 445 6.48 -3.56 -16.23
C GLY A 445 5.11 -4.04 -16.69
N VAL A 446 4.48 -4.94 -15.92
CA VAL A 446 3.10 -5.39 -16.17
C VAL A 446 2.23 -5.14 -14.94
N GLY A 447 1.24 -4.27 -15.09
CA GLY A 447 0.26 -3.98 -14.06
C GLY A 447 -0.99 -4.86 -14.20
N VAL A 448 -1.41 -5.52 -13.13
CA VAL A 448 -2.66 -6.28 -13.08
C VAL A 448 -3.76 -5.38 -12.52
N GLU A 449 -4.87 -5.22 -13.23
CA GLU A 449 -6.00 -4.42 -12.77
C GLU A 449 -6.69 -5.11 -11.58
N GLY A 450 -6.33 -4.69 -10.37
CA GLY A 450 -6.96 -5.14 -9.13
C GLY A 450 -8.28 -4.41 -8.84
N LYS A 451 -9.10 -5.01 -7.97
CA LYS A 451 -10.29 -4.34 -7.40
C LYS A 451 -9.94 -3.14 -6.51
N GLU A 452 -8.68 -3.04 -6.11
CA GLU A 452 -8.17 -2.10 -5.10
C GLU A 452 -7.64 -0.78 -5.68
N GLY A 453 -7.52 -0.66 -7.01
CA GLY A 453 -7.01 0.55 -7.67
C GLY A 453 -6.22 0.26 -8.94
N LYS A 454 -5.96 1.31 -9.72
CA LYS A 454 -5.23 1.21 -11.01
C LYS A 454 -3.80 1.73 -10.95
N GLN A 455 -3.23 1.93 -9.76
CA GLN A 455 -1.90 2.53 -9.58
C GLN A 455 -0.80 1.74 -10.31
N ALA A 456 -0.73 0.42 -10.11
CA ALA A 456 0.22 -0.45 -10.80
C ALA A 456 0.00 -0.45 -12.32
N SER A 457 -1.24 -0.57 -12.77
CA SER A 457 -1.62 -0.52 -14.19
C SER A 457 -1.30 0.81 -14.88
N LEU A 458 -1.37 1.92 -14.16
CA LEU A 458 -1.04 3.26 -14.68
C LEU A 458 0.47 3.49 -14.75
N ALA A 459 1.24 2.84 -13.88
CA ALA A 459 2.70 2.95 -13.85
C ALA A 459 3.43 1.92 -14.72
N ALA A 460 2.73 0.91 -15.23
CA ALA A 460 3.28 -0.19 -16.01
C ALA A 460 3.25 0.07 -17.53
N ASP A 461 4.13 -0.62 -18.27
CA ASP A 461 4.15 -0.61 -19.74
C ASP A 461 2.92 -1.31 -20.34
N PHE A 462 2.50 -2.41 -19.68
CA PHE A 462 1.33 -3.18 -20.06
C PHE A 462 0.35 -3.29 -18.90
N SER A 463 -0.94 -3.10 -19.18
CA SER A 463 -2.03 -3.40 -18.24
C SER A 463 -2.75 -4.68 -18.67
N ILE A 464 -2.92 -5.62 -17.74
CA ILE A 464 -3.71 -6.84 -17.93
C ILE A 464 -4.77 -6.96 -16.83
N THR A 465 -5.92 -7.55 -17.13
CA THR A 465 -7.01 -7.68 -16.15
C THR A 465 -6.82 -8.81 -15.14
N GLN A 466 -6.07 -9.85 -15.51
CA GLN A 466 -5.88 -11.06 -14.70
C GLN A 466 -4.50 -11.65 -14.98
N PHE A 467 -3.91 -12.30 -13.98
CA PHE A 467 -2.57 -12.88 -14.08
C PHE A 467 -2.44 -13.91 -15.22
N ARG A 468 -3.50 -14.69 -15.50
CA ARG A 468 -3.50 -15.70 -16.58
C ARG A 468 -3.18 -15.14 -17.98
N HIS A 469 -3.46 -13.85 -18.20
CA HIS A 469 -3.18 -13.22 -19.49
C HIS A 469 -1.68 -12.96 -19.71
N LEU A 470 -0.87 -12.99 -18.65
CA LEU A 470 0.58 -12.85 -18.72
C LEU A 470 1.22 -13.94 -19.59
N GLY A 471 0.74 -15.19 -19.48
CA GLY A 471 1.25 -16.30 -20.28
C GLY A 471 1.10 -16.03 -21.78
N ARG A 472 -0.07 -15.55 -22.21
CA ARG A 472 -0.33 -15.18 -23.60
C ARG A 472 0.49 -13.95 -24.02
N LEU A 473 0.58 -12.94 -23.17
CA LEU A 473 1.34 -11.71 -23.43
C LEU A 473 2.80 -12.04 -23.76
N LEU A 474 3.48 -12.79 -22.90
CA LEU A 474 4.89 -13.11 -23.08
C LEU A 474 5.12 -14.14 -24.18
N MET A 475 4.37 -15.25 -24.19
CA MET A 475 4.64 -16.37 -25.09
C MET A 475 4.25 -16.09 -26.54
N VAL A 476 3.14 -15.37 -26.77
CA VAL A 476 2.64 -15.09 -28.11
C VAL A 476 3.11 -13.71 -28.57
N HIS A 477 2.75 -12.66 -27.84
CA HIS A 477 3.03 -11.30 -28.29
C HIS A 477 4.51 -10.95 -28.14
N GLY A 478 5.13 -11.28 -27.02
CA GLY A 478 6.57 -11.09 -26.78
C GLY A 478 7.43 -11.79 -27.83
N ARG A 479 7.22 -13.10 -28.03
CA ARG A 479 7.99 -13.89 -29.01
C ARG A 479 7.80 -13.41 -30.46
N ASN A 480 6.57 -13.09 -30.85
CA ASN A 480 6.29 -12.62 -32.21
C ASN A 480 6.87 -11.23 -32.46
N SER A 481 6.77 -10.32 -31.48
CA SER A 481 7.37 -9.00 -31.55
C SER A 481 8.89 -9.10 -31.72
N TYR A 482 9.55 -9.90 -30.88
CA TYR A 482 10.99 -10.14 -30.96
C TYR A 482 11.42 -10.66 -32.34
N LYS A 483 10.77 -11.71 -32.86
CA LYS A 483 11.12 -12.30 -34.17
C LYS A 483 10.91 -11.31 -35.33
N ARG A 484 9.80 -10.56 -35.31
CA ARG A 484 9.49 -9.58 -36.37
C ARG A 484 10.47 -8.42 -36.35
N SER A 485 10.76 -7.87 -35.17
CA SER A 485 11.72 -6.78 -35.02
C SER A 485 13.13 -7.22 -35.41
N ALA A 486 13.56 -8.42 -35.02
CA ALA A 486 14.86 -8.97 -35.43
C ALA A 486 14.96 -9.14 -36.96
N ALA A 487 13.95 -9.73 -37.58
CA ALA A 487 13.92 -9.92 -39.04
C ALA A 487 13.90 -8.59 -39.80
N LEU A 488 13.11 -7.62 -39.33
CA LEU A 488 13.04 -6.29 -39.92
C LEU A 488 14.39 -5.56 -39.80
N SER A 489 15.00 -5.56 -38.61
CA SER A 489 16.32 -4.93 -38.40
C SER A 489 17.40 -5.56 -39.28
N GLN A 490 17.42 -6.90 -39.38
CA GLN A 490 18.35 -7.61 -40.27
C GLN A 490 18.11 -7.25 -41.73
N PHE A 491 16.86 -7.19 -42.17
CA PHE A 491 16.51 -6.80 -43.53
C PHE A 491 16.95 -5.36 -43.86
N VAL A 492 16.70 -4.42 -42.95
CA VAL A 492 17.10 -3.01 -43.12
C VAL A 492 18.61 -2.89 -43.19
N ILE A 493 19.35 -3.54 -42.29
CA ILE A 493 20.82 -3.53 -42.30
C ILE A 493 21.36 -4.17 -43.58
N HIS A 494 20.85 -5.34 -43.98
CA HIS A 494 21.26 -6.02 -45.20
C HIS A 494 21.03 -5.15 -46.44
N ARG A 495 19.82 -4.60 -46.60
CA ARG A 495 19.48 -3.71 -47.73
C ARG A 495 20.39 -2.49 -47.77
N SER A 496 20.56 -1.79 -46.64
CA SER A 496 21.39 -0.59 -46.53
C SER A 496 22.87 -0.89 -46.79
N LEU A 497 23.36 -2.04 -46.35
CA LEU A 497 24.72 -2.48 -46.60
C LEU A 497 24.94 -2.77 -48.08
N CYS A 498 24.04 -3.52 -48.74
CA CYS A 498 24.13 -3.81 -50.17
C CYS A 498 24.18 -2.52 -51.00
N ILE A 499 23.26 -1.58 -50.77
CA ILE A 499 23.22 -0.30 -51.51
C ILE A 499 24.50 0.50 -51.26
N SER A 500 24.96 0.59 -50.00
CA SER A 500 26.20 1.28 -49.65
C SER A 500 27.43 0.65 -50.31
N THR A 501 27.50 -0.68 -50.36
CA THR A 501 28.60 -1.40 -51.03
C THR A 501 28.58 -1.16 -52.53
N MET A 502 27.41 -1.18 -53.19
CA MET A 502 27.30 -0.86 -54.61
C MET A 502 27.77 0.57 -54.91
N GLN A 503 27.37 1.54 -54.07
CA GLN A 503 27.82 2.92 -54.18
C GLN A 503 29.33 3.05 -53.98
N ALA A 504 29.90 2.36 -52.98
CA ALA A 504 31.34 2.40 -52.70
C ALA A 504 32.15 1.86 -53.89
N VAL A 505 31.74 0.71 -54.46
CA VAL A 505 32.39 0.12 -55.63
C VAL A 505 32.29 1.06 -56.84
N PHE A 506 31.13 1.66 -57.08
CA PHE A 506 30.96 2.63 -58.16
C PHE A 506 31.89 3.83 -57.99
N SER A 507 31.93 4.44 -56.80
CA SER A 507 32.84 5.54 -56.51
C SER A 507 34.31 5.14 -56.67
N SER A 508 34.71 3.92 -56.31
CA SER A 508 36.08 3.43 -56.54
C SER A 508 36.45 3.31 -58.01
N VAL A 509 35.53 2.88 -58.88
CA VAL A 509 35.75 2.83 -60.34
C VAL A 509 35.95 4.24 -60.91
N PHE A 510 35.29 5.25 -60.33
CA PHE A 510 35.40 6.66 -60.73
C PHE A 510 36.39 7.46 -59.87
N TYR A 511 37.53 6.87 -59.48
CA TYR A 511 38.61 7.54 -58.74
C TYR A 511 38.14 8.28 -57.46
N PHE A 512 37.16 7.71 -56.76
CA PHE A 512 36.54 8.29 -55.57
C PHE A 512 35.84 9.64 -55.78
N ALA A 513 35.42 9.94 -57.01
CA ALA A 513 34.53 11.07 -57.28
C ALA A 513 33.18 10.87 -56.55
N SER A 514 32.66 11.95 -55.96
CA SER A 514 31.40 11.97 -55.21
C SER A 514 30.16 11.98 -56.13
N VAL A 515 30.11 11.06 -57.09
CA VAL A 515 28.99 10.88 -58.00
C VAL A 515 28.07 9.79 -57.45
N PRO A 516 26.78 10.06 -57.21
CA PRO A 516 25.84 9.05 -56.77
C PRO A 516 25.55 8.05 -57.89
N LEU A 517 25.53 6.76 -57.55
CA LEU A 517 25.22 5.65 -58.45
C LEU A 517 23.77 5.72 -58.94
N TYR A 518 22.85 6.09 -58.06
CA TYR A 518 21.43 6.27 -58.37
C TYR A 518 21.10 7.77 -58.40
N GLN A 519 20.24 8.22 -59.32
CA GLN A 519 19.84 9.62 -59.44
C GLN A 519 18.33 9.82 -59.24
N GLY A 520 17.95 11.00 -58.76
CA GLY A 520 16.54 11.39 -58.59
C GLY A 520 15.80 10.53 -57.57
N PHE A 521 14.59 10.07 -57.93
CA PHE A 521 13.73 9.27 -57.04
C PHE A 521 14.34 7.93 -56.61
N LEU A 522 15.29 7.38 -57.38
CA LEU A 522 15.93 6.10 -57.06
C LEU A 522 16.86 6.18 -55.84
N ILE A 523 17.29 7.39 -55.42
CA ILE A 523 18.04 7.60 -54.17
C ILE A 523 17.16 7.46 -52.93
N ILE A 524 15.86 7.76 -53.05
CA ILE A 524 14.92 7.82 -51.92
C ILE A 524 14.49 6.40 -51.50
N GLY A 525 14.64 5.42 -52.40
CA GLY A 525 14.53 3.99 -52.10
C GLY A 525 13.23 3.34 -52.52
#